data_AF-A0A651EI56-F1
#
_entry.id   AF-A0A651EI56-F1
#
_cell.length_a   1.000
_cell.length_b   1.000
_cell.length_c   1.000
_cell.angle_alpha   90.00
_cell.angle_beta   90.00
_cell.angle_gamma   90.00
#
_symmetry.space_group_name_H-M   'P 1'
#
loop_
_entity.id
_entity.type
_entity.pdbx_description
1 polymer ?
#
loop_
_entity_poly.entity_id
_entity_poly.type
_entity_poly.pdbx_seq_one_letter_code
_entity_poly.pdbx_strand_id
1 'polypeptide(L)'
;MSCPRCASLQSLSDKPYLPFRGSVTAVTPQPAPPRLAGRNHAFPPRKVLKNRRNMAWHVSCCTKQYMAVYLHVEFEIHTTALLFIRGFCGKILHAICYYTASVFVTVDTTTYRLSFTFGGLLIPETRTIAQQYQEIGDWDLVRVRVLSENLLQKTRQSSSYRYFREVRCRFDAAQSWEIELLADNAASDTDHALVSLAIVSRYYRLIGDFLTTVVRERLVEGLDRMDVALVKTFMAEQETIHPAIGDLALSTREKLASVVVRVLTEARVAVGTRNALRLERPSMTPRLRELYCAYGNEADHHHLLWTDKEMHPCIQ
;
A
#
# COMPACT_ATOMS: atom_id res chain seq x y z
N MET A 1 -15.89 5.56 0.70
CA MET A 1 -16.23 4.66 1.82
C MET A 1 -15.29 4.93 2.99
N SER A 2 -15.84 5.04 4.20
CA SER A 2 -15.13 5.36 5.43
C SER A 2 -14.30 4.17 5.93
N CYS A 3 -13.09 4.46 6.42
CA CYS A 3 -12.19 3.57 7.15
C CYS A 3 -12.93 2.78 8.27
N PRO A 4 -12.94 1.42 8.25
CA PRO A 4 -13.76 0.60 9.14
C PRO A 4 -13.46 0.79 10.64
N ARG A 5 -12.19 1.04 11.00
CA ARG A 5 -11.77 1.34 12.38
C ARG A 5 -12.16 2.74 12.88
N CYS A 6 -12.65 3.60 12.00
CA CYS A 6 -13.04 4.98 12.34
C CYS A 6 -14.55 5.19 12.43
N ALA A 7 -15.38 4.17 12.20
CA ALA A 7 -16.83 4.27 12.41
C ALA A 7 -17.18 4.57 13.88
N SER A 8 -16.36 4.10 14.83
CA SER A 8 -16.45 4.43 16.26
C SER A 8 -16.00 5.86 16.62
N LEU A 9 -15.35 6.58 15.69
CA LEU A 9 -14.84 7.94 15.95
C LEU A 9 -15.89 9.04 15.67
N GLN A 10 -16.96 8.73 14.92
CA GLN A 10 -18.04 9.69 14.63
C GLN A 10 -18.94 9.95 15.85
N SER A 11 -19.22 8.93 16.68
CA SER A 11 -20.13 9.04 17.84
C SER A 11 -19.58 9.86 19.02
N LEU A 12 -18.31 10.28 18.97
CA LEU A 12 -17.67 11.12 19.98
C LEU A 12 -17.55 12.59 19.56
N SER A 13 -17.82 12.91 18.29
CA SER A 13 -17.81 14.27 17.74
C SER A 13 -19.05 15.09 18.17
N ASP A 14 -20.14 14.42 18.55
CA ASP A 14 -21.44 15.07 18.82
C ASP A 14 -21.67 15.37 20.31
N LYS A 15 -20.69 15.12 21.19
CA LYS A 15 -20.80 15.49 22.61
C LYS A 15 -20.23 16.89 22.83
N PRO A 16 -20.97 17.84 23.42
CA PRO A 16 -20.44 19.14 23.76
C PRO A 16 -19.25 18.98 24.73
N TYR A 17 -18.12 19.55 24.34
CA TYR A 17 -16.87 19.50 25.10
C TYR A 17 -17.02 20.35 26.37
N LEU A 18 -17.04 19.70 27.54
CA LEU A 18 -16.93 20.41 28.82
C LEU A 18 -15.44 20.68 29.10
N PRO A 19 -15.03 21.93 29.39
CA PRO A 19 -13.64 22.23 29.69
C PRO A 19 -13.23 21.54 31.01
N PHE A 20 -12.19 20.71 30.93
CA PHE A 20 -11.63 20.01 32.08
C PHE A 20 -10.91 21.03 32.99
N ARG A 21 -11.57 21.47 34.08
CA ARG A 21 -10.91 22.15 35.20
C ARG A 21 -10.43 21.09 36.18
N GLY A 22 -9.16 20.68 36.05
CA GLY A 22 -8.48 19.83 37.03
C GLY A 22 -7.02 20.24 37.11
N SER A 23 -6.59 20.73 38.27
CA SER A 23 -5.19 21.02 38.58
C SER A 23 -4.36 19.74 38.53
N VAL A 24 -3.31 19.73 37.71
CA VAL A 24 -2.37 18.61 37.61
C VAL A 24 -1.48 18.61 38.86
N THR A 25 -1.76 17.72 39.81
CA THR A 25 -0.76 17.34 40.82
C THR A 25 0.23 16.36 40.19
N ALA A 26 1.51 16.68 40.28
CA ALA A 26 2.62 15.90 39.74
C ALA A 26 2.59 14.44 40.25
N VAL A 27 2.55 13.50 39.31
CA VAL A 27 2.78 12.07 39.58
C VAL A 27 4.28 11.83 39.44
N THR A 28 4.93 11.48 40.55
CA THR A 28 6.33 11.04 40.58
C THR A 28 6.47 9.70 39.83
N PRO A 29 7.55 9.49 39.03
CA PRO A 29 7.72 8.24 38.30
C PRO A 29 8.05 7.09 39.26
N GLN A 30 7.31 5.98 39.18
CA GLN A 30 7.69 4.73 39.82
C GLN A 30 8.87 4.06 39.07
N PRO A 31 9.80 3.41 39.78
CA PRO A 31 10.95 2.76 39.16
C PRO A 31 10.55 1.45 38.45
N ALA A 32 11.21 1.17 37.32
CA ALA A 32 10.98 0.00 36.49
C ALA A 32 11.30 -1.33 37.21
N PRO A 33 10.53 -2.41 36.97
CA PRO A 33 10.82 -3.73 37.53
C PRO A 33 12.02 -4.42 36.87
N PRO A 34 12.72 -5.32 37.59
CA PRO A 34 13.99 -5.91 37.16
C PRO A 34 13.84 -6.93 36.02
N ARG A 35 14.84 -6.98 35.13
CA ARG A 35 14.96 -7.92 34.01
C ARG A 35 15.10 -9.36 34.51
N LEU A 36 14.20 -10.24 34.09
CA LEU A 36 14.32 -11.69 34.29
C LEU A 36 15.26 -12.29 33.23
N ALA A 37 16.28 -12.97 33.73
CA ALA A 37 17.24 -13.75 32.96
C ALA A 37 16.66 -15.10 32.50
N GLY A 38 17.09 -15.52 31.30
CA GLY A 38 17.17 -16.87 30.74
C GLY A 38 16.26 -17.99 31.26
N ARG A 39 15.35 -18.46 30.39
CA ARG A 39 14.96 -19.87 30.32
C ARG A 39 14.83 -20.34 28.87
N ASN A 40 15.68 -21.30 28.52
CA ASN A 40 15.59 -22.10 27.30
C ASN A 40 14.32 -22.95 27.35
N HIS A 41 13.44 -22.81 26.36
CA HIS A 41 12.38 -23.78 26.10
C HIS A 41 12.68 -24.52 24.79
N ALA A 42 13.05 -25.79 24.94
CA ALA A 42 13.20 -26.74 23.86
C ALA A 42 11.82 -27.07 23.25
N PHE A 43 11.73 -27.00 21.92
CA PHE A 43 10.58 -27.51 21.15
C PHE A 43 10.66 -29.04 21.01
N PRO A 44 9.57 -29.80 21.22
CA PRO A 44 9.55 -31.22 20.92
C PRO A 44 9.38 -31.50 19.41
N PRO A 45 9.86 -32.65 18.89
CA PRO A 45 9.91 -32.93 17.46
C PRO A 45 8.54 -33.28 16.86
N ARG A 46 8.36 -32.95 15.58
CA ARG A 46 7.18 -33.24 14.75
C ARG A 46 6.93 -34.76 14.66
N LYS A 47 5.75 -35.21 15.07
CA LYS A 47 5.24 -36.55 14.74
C LYS A 47 4.79 -36.59 13.27
N VAL A 48 5.41 -37.48 12.51
CA VAL A 48 5.01 -37.88 11.16
C VAL A 48 3.79 -38.78 11.26
N LEU A 49 2.62 -38.32 10.79
CA LEU A 49 1.46 -39.18 10.56
C LEU A 49 1.49 -39.71 9.13
N LYS A 50 2.03 -40.92 8.99
CA LYS A 50 1.73 -41.81 7.85
C LYS A 50 0.29 -42.31 8.04
N ASN A 51 -0.61 -41.96 7.12
CA ASN A 51 -1.65 -42.92 6.77
C ASN A 51 -2.08 -42.76 5.30
N ARG A 52 -1.63 -43.73 4.49
CA ARG A 52 -2.21 -44.06 3.19
C ARG A 52 -3.52 -44.80 3.46
N ARG A 53 -4.65 -44.29 2.97
CA ARG A 53 -5.76 -45.03 2.35
C ARG A 53 -6.92 -44.07 2.06
N ASN A 54 -7.57 -44.28 0.91
CA ASN A 54 -8.81 -43.67 0.41
C ASN A 54 -8.65 -42.41 -0.47
N MET A 55 -7.93 -42.57 -1.58
CA MET A 55 -8.31 -41.94 -2.86
C MET A 55 -9.46 -42.75 -3.45
N ALA A 56 -10.64 -42.16 -3.58
CA ALA A 56 -11.55 -42.27 -4.73
C ALA A 56 -12.88 -41.57 -4.41
N TRP A 57 -13.39 -40.81 -5.38
CA TRP A 57 -14.72 -40.21 -5.46
C TRP A 57 -15.00 -38.98 -4.57
N HIS A 58 -14.68 -37.79 -5.11
CA HIS A 58 -15.58 -36.63 -5.15
C HIS A 58 -14.91 -35.50 -5.96
N VAL A 59 -14.72 -35.73 -7.27
CA VAL A 59 -14.42 -34.67 -8.24
C VAL A 59 -15.67 -34.51 -9.11
N SER A 60 -16.68 -33.85 -8.55
CA SER A 60 -17.82 -33.34 -9.32
C SER A 60 -18.62 -32.39 -8.42
N CYS A 61 -18.19 -31.13 -8.31
CA CYS A 61 -19.10 -30.00 -8.01
C CYS A 61 -18.49 -28.59 -8.06
N CYS A 62 -17.19 -28.39 -8.31
CA CYS A 62 -16.57 -27.05 -8.21
C CYS A 62 -16.27 -26.33 -9.54
N THR A 63 -16.93 -26.72 -10.64
CA THR A 63 -16.68 -26.15 -11.98
C THR A 63 -17.84 -25.32 -12.54
N LYS A 64 -18.69 -24.75 -11.67
CA LYS A 64 -19.85 -23.94 -12.10
C LYS A 64 -19.85 -22.47 -11.68
N GLN A 65 -18.77 -21.95 -11.11
CA GLN A 65 -18.72 -20.56 -10.65
C GLN A 65 -17.57 -19.71 -11.20
N TYR A 66 -16.73 -20.27 -12.06
CA TYR A 66 -15.58 -19.58 -12.68
C TYR A 66 -15.72 -19.46 -14.21
N MET A 67 -16.88 -19.00 -14.67
CA MET A 67 -17.13 -18.70 -16.08
C MET A 67 -17.88 -17.38 -16.19
N ALA A 68 -17.14 -16.27 -16.18
CA ALA A 68 -17.47 -15.04 -16.89
C ALA A 68 -16.46 -13.95 -16.50
N VAL A 69 -15.41 -13.77 -17.33
CA VAL A 69 -15.04 -12.54 -18.04
C VAL A 69 -13.75 -12.90 -18.79
N TYR A 70 -13.89 -13.35 -20.04
CA TYR A 70 -12.78 -13.54 -20.96
C TYR A 70 -12.64 -12.26 -21.80
N LEU A 71 -11.57 -11.50 -21.59
CA LEU A 71 -11.11 -10.53 -22.58
C LEU A 71 -10.35 -11.30 -23.66
N HIS A 72 -10.81 -11.16 -24.89
CA HIS A 72 -10.13 -11.63 -26.10
C HIS A 72 -8.75 -10.97 -26.20
N VAL A 73 -7.69 -11.73 -25.94
CA VAL A 73 -6.35 -11.44 -26.48
C VAL A 73 -6.10 -12.50 -27.53
N GLU A 74 -6.25 -12.12 -28.80
CA GLU A 74 -5.91 -12.97 -29.94
C GLU A 74 -4.39 -13.19 -29.94
N PHE A 75 -3.95 -14.32 -29.40
CA PHE A 75 -2.64 -14.88 -29.67
C PHE A 75 -2.80 -15.83 -30.87
N GLU A 76 -2.51 -15.34 -32.07
CA GLU A 76 -2.35 -16.18 -33.27
C GLU A 76 -1.15 -17.12 -33.07
N ILE A 77 -1.38 -18.28 -32.45
CA ILE A 77 -0.49 -19.42 -32.57
C ILE A 77 -1.03 -20.26 -33.72
N HIS A 78 -0.35 -20.23 -34.85
CA HIS A 78 -0.63 -21.02 -36.05
C HIS A 78 -1.09 -22.45 -35.75
N THR A 79 -2.40 -22.67 -35.78
CA THR A 79 -3.07 -23.96 -35.54
C THR A 79 -3.10 -24.85 -36.81
N THR A 80 -2.11 -24.75 -37.69
CA THR A 80 -2.08 -25.46 -38.98
C THR A 80 -0.99 -26.52 -39.13
N ALA A 81 -0.29 -26.89 -38.06
CA ALA A 81 0.76 -27.93 -38.11
C ALA A 81 0.54 -29.14 -37.20
N LEU A 82 -0.71 -29.50 -36.87
CA LEU A 82 -1.01 -30.62 -35.96
C LEU A 82 -2.04 -31.63 -36.48
N LEU A 83 -2.18 -31.77 -37.80
CA LEU A 83 -3.00 -32.84 -38.39
C LEU A 83 -2.23 -34.09 -38.83
N PHE A 84 -0.94 -34.24 -38.53
CA PHE A 84 -0.20 -35.38 -39.08
C PHE A 84 0.91 -35.99 -38.21
N ILE A 85 0.66 -36.28 -36.92
CA ILE A 85 1.45 -37.32 -36.24
C ILE A 85 0.53 -38.15 -35.33
N ARG A 86 0.01 -39.26 -35.90
CA ARG A 86 -0.48 -40.40 -35.12
C ARG A 86 0.69 -40.95 -34.29
N GLY A 87 0.60 -40.86 -32.96
CA GLY A 87 1.48 -41.63 -32.07
C GLY A 87 2.38 -40.87 -31.12
N PHE A 88 2.00 -39.67 -30.65
CA PHE A 88 2.73 -39.01 -29.56
C PHE A 88 2.06 -39.21 -28.19
N CYS A 89 2.85 -39.83 -27.32
CA CYS A 89 2.57 -40.23 -25.94
C CYS A 89 1.96 -39.10 -25.10
N GLY A 90 0.88 -39.40 -24.36
CA GLY A 90 0.11 -38.46 -23.52
C GLY A 90 0.89 -37.72 -22.42
N LYS A 91 2.19 -37.95 -22.28
CA LYS A 91 3.09 -37.23 -21.37
C LYS A 91 3.45 -35.82 -21.87
N ILE A 92 3.49 -35.59 -23.19
CA ILE A 92 3.83 -34.27 -23.75
C ILE A 92 2.62 -33.32 -23.73
N LEU A 93 1.41 -33.82 -23.95
CA LEU A 93 0.19 -33.01 -23.77
C LEU A 93 0.01 -32.55 -22.31
N HIS A 94 0.35 -33.42 -21.34
CA HIS A 94 0.31 -33.05 -19.93
C HIS A 94 1.39 -32.02 -19.58
N ALA A 95 2.58 -32.10 -20.20
CA ALA A 95 3.65 -31.11 -20.02
C ALA A 95 3.28 -29.74 -20.62
N ILE A 96 2.66 -29.69 -21.79
CA ILE A 96 2.19 -28.44 -22.41
C ILE A 96 1.05 -27.82 -21.58
N CYS A 97 0.12 -28.63 -21.08
CA CYS A 97 -0.96 -28.16 -20.21
C CYS A 97 -0.47 -27.70 -18.81
N TYR A 98 0.65 -28.25 -18.32
CA TYR A 98 1.34 -27.78 -17.12
C TYR A 98 2.14 -26.49 -17.39
N TYR A 99 2.66 -26.32 -18.60
CA TYR A 99 3.46 -25.15 -18.98
C TYR A 99 2.60 -23.91 -19.23
N THR A 100 1.40 -24.07 -19.83
CA THR A 100 0.43 -22.98 -20.00
C THR A 100 -0.28 -22.58 -18.70
N ALA A 101 -0.24 -23.42 -17.67
CA ALA A 101 -0.72 -23.09 -16.33
C ALA A 101 0.28 -22.25 -15.51
N SER A 102 1.48 -21.97 -16.04
CA SER A 102 2.56 -21.35 -15.27
C SER A 102 2.63 -19.82 -15.37
N VAL A 103 1.67 -19.17 -16.05
CA VAL A 103 1.54 -17.71 -16.09
C VAL A 103 0.08 -17.34 -15.79
N PHE A 104 -0.39 -17.66 -14.59
CA PHE A 104 -1.57 -16.98 -14.06
C PHE A 104 -1.13 -15.60 -13.60
N VAL A 105 -1.32 -14.58 -14.44
CA VAL A 105 -1.44 -13.21 -13.95
C VAL A 105 -2.71 -13.17 -13.11
N THR A 106 -2.58 -13.23 -11.79
CA THR A 106 -3.72 -13.03 -10.91
C THR A 106 -4.13 -11.56 -11.01
N VAL A 107 -5.09 -11.27 -11.88
CA VAL A 107 -5.73 -9.94 -11.92
C VAL A 107 -6.47 -9.78 -10.60
N ASP A 108 -5.95 -8.92 -9.73
CA ASP A 108 -6.56 -8.67 -8.45
C ASP A 108 -7.77 -7.75 -8.60
N THR A 109 -8.96 -8.31 -8.42
CA THR A 109 -10.26 -7.64 -8.60
C THR A 109 -10.72 -6.86 -7.37
N THR A 110 -9.87 -6.76 -6.35
CA THR A 110 -10.11 -5.98 -5.14
C THR A 110 -10.43 -4.52 -5.48
N THR A 111 -11.54 -4.02 -4.93
CA THR A 111 -12.04 -2.67 -5.25
C THR A 111 -11.08 -1.58 -4.78
N TYR A 112 -10.77 -0.63 -5.66
CA TYR A 112 -9.97 0.52 -5.28
C TYR A 112 -10.64 1.40 -4.23
N ARG A 113 -9.83 1.82 -3.26
CA ARG A 113 -10.21 2.86 -2.31
C ARG A 113 -9.97 4.23 -2.95
N LEU A 114 -11.05 4.91 -3.33
CA LEU A 114 -10.98 6.20 -4.06
C LEU A 114 -11.21 7.43 -3.16
N SER A 115 -11.05 7.29 -1.84
CA SER A 115 -11.32 8.34 -0.85
C SER A 115 -10.18 9.36 -0.66
N PHE A 116 -9.18 9.38 -1.55
CA PHE A 116 -7.99 10.21 -1.42
C PHE A 116 -8.11 11.60 -2.08
N THR A 117 -9.31 12.06 -2.42
CA THR A 117 -9.51 13.44 -2.92
C THR A 117 -9.13 14.52 -1.90
N PHE A 118 -8.96 14.13 -0.63
CA PHE A 118 -8.65 14.99 0.50
C PHE A 118 -7.28 15.68 0.42
N GLY A 119 -6.23 15.00 -0.05
CA GLY A 119 -4.88 15.58 -0.07
C GLY A 119 -3.80 14.62 -0.54
N GLY A 120 -2.59 15.16 -0.73
CA GLY A 120 -1.38 14.42 -1.13
C GLY A 120 -0.85 13.52 -0.01
N LEU A 121 0.45 13.54 0.23
CA LEU A 121 1.12 12.77 1.28
C LEU A 121 0.86 13.29 2.68
N LEU A 122 0.60 14.60 2.84
CA LEU A 122 0.40 15.25 4.16
C LEU A 122 1.60 15.04 5.09
N ILE A 123 2.83 15.22 4.57
CA ILE A 123 4.07 14.89 5.28
C ILE A 123 4.15 15.60 6.65
N PRO A 124 3.91 16.92 6.78
CA PRO A 124 4.02 17.58 8.08
C PRO A 124 3.06 17.00 9.12
N GLU A 125 1.79 16.79 8.75
CA GLU A 125 0.79 16.24 9.65
C GLU A 125 1.06 14.77 9.99
N THR A 126 1.51 13.99 9.00
CA THR A 126 1.92 12.60 9.19
C THR A 126 3.04 12.48 10.20
N ARG A 127 4.08 13.32 10.09
CA ARG A 127 5.20 13.37 11.04
C ARG A 127 4.75 13.78 12.44
N THR A 128 3.99 14.87 12.57
CA THR A 128 3.48 15.32 13.87
C THR A 128 2.67 14.22 14.56
N ILE A 129 1.78 13.54 13.84
CA ILE A 129 0.97 12.46 14.41
C ILE A 129 1.83 11.25 14.78
N ALA A 130 2.83 10.90 13.95
CA ALA A 130 3.77 9.82 14.26
C ALA A 130 4.57 10.11 15.54
N GLN A 131 5.07 11.34 15.72
CA GLN A 131 5.77 11.76 16.93
C GLN A 131 4.91 11.62 18.18
N GLN A 132 3.67 12.10 18.12
CA GLN A 132 2.74 11.96 19.24
C GLN A 132 2.43 10.51 19.55
N TYR A 133 2.34 9.65 18.53
CA TYR A 133 2.15 8.22 18.74
C TYR A 133 3.37 7.53 19.37
N GLN A 134 4.59 7.90 18.99
CA GLN A 134 5.81 7.38 19.62
C GLN A 134 5.92 7.77 21.10
N GLU A 135 5.46 8.98 21.45
CA GLU A 135 5.45 9.43 22.86
C GLU A 135 4.37 8.75 23.71
N ILE A 136 3.17 8.54 23.16
CA ILE A 136 1.98 8.17 23.92
C ILE A 136 1.64 6.67 23.81
N GLY A 137 1.84 6.06 22.65
CA GLY A 137 1.53 4.66 22.37
C GLY A 137 0.04 4.32 22.23
N ASP A 138 -0.87 5.29 22.40
CA ASP A 138 -2.33 5.10 22.34
C ASP A 138 -3.00 6.10 21.37
N TRP A 139 -3.70 5.58 20.36
CA TRP A 139 -4.31 6.41 19.31
C TRP A 139 -5.45 7.32 19.78
N ASP A 140 -6.19 6.92 20.82
CA ASP A 140 -7.27 7.74 21.36
C ASP A 140 -6.71 8.92 22.15
N LEU A 141 -5.66 8.69 22.94
CA LEU A 141 -4.95 9.76 23.63
C LEU A 141 -4.22 10.70 22.65
N VAL A 142 -3.58 10.15 21.61
CA VAL A 142 -2.98 10.96 20.53
C VAL A 142 -4.02 11.84 19.87
N ARG A 143 -5.20 11.29 19.54
CA ARG A 143 -6.30 12.08 18.96
C ARG A 143 -6.67 13.25 19.86
N VAL A 144 -6.89 12.98 21.15
CA VAL A 144 -7.26 14.03 22.12
C VAL A 144 -6.21 15.13 22.12
N ARG A 145 -4.93 14.77 22.28
CA ARG A 145 -3.82 15.74 22.35
C ARG A 145 -3.66 16.56 21.07
N VAL A 146 -3.61 15.89 19.91
CA VAL A 146 -3.45 16.54 18.59
C VAL A 146 -4.56 17.57 18.33
N LEU A 147 -5.79 17.27 18.73
CA LEU A 147 -6.94 18.15 18.51
C LEU A 147 -7.07 19.25 19.57
N SER A 148 -6.80 18.96 20.84
CA SER A 148 -6.92 19.95 21.93
C SER A 148 -5.80 20.99 21.89
N GLU A 149 -4.59 20.57 21.51
CA GLU A 149 -3.41 21.46 21.43
C GLU A 149 -3.22 22.05 20.03
N ASN A 150 -4.10 21.75 19.08
CA ASN A 150 -4.03 22.19 17.68
C ASN A 150 -2.64 21.95 17.04
N LEU A 151 -2.07 20.76 17.26
CA LEU A 151 -0.72 20.43 16.81
C LEU A 151 -0.57 20.44 15.28
N LEU A 152 -1.67 20.24 14.55
CA LEU A 152 -1.69 20.33 13.08
C LEU A 152 -1.85 21.76 12.56
N GLN A 153 -1.92 22.75 13.46
CA GLN A 153 -2.01 24.18 13.17
C GLN A 153 -3.13 24.53 12.18
N LYS A 154 -4.31 23.90 12.34
CA LYS A 154 -5.47 24.17 11.46
C LYS A 154 -6.36 25.22 12.10
N THR A 155 -6.87 26.14 11.27
CA THR A 155 -7.77 27.21 11.73
C THR A 155 -9.08 26.67 12.29
N ARG A 156 -9.57 25.54 11.77
CA ARG A 156 -10.84 24.92 12.18
C ARG A 156 -10.58 23.54 12.76
N GLN A 157 -11.22 23.24 13.89
CA GLN A 157 -11.11 21.94 14.54
C GLN A 157 -11.62 20.81 13.63
N SER A 158 -12.69 21.04 12.86
CA SER A 158 -13.18 20.08 11.87
C SER A 158 -12.16 19.75 10.78
N SER A 159 -11.34 20.73 10.38
CA SER A 159 -10.21 20.47 9.47
C SER A 159 -9.15 19.63 10.18
N SER A 160 -8.73 20.00 11.39
CA SER A 160 -7.75 19.24 12.16
C SER A 160 -8.16 17.76 12.32
N TYR A 161 -9.43 17.53 12.68
CA TYR A 161 -10.01 16.19 12.79
C TYR A 161 -9.97 15.40 11.47
N ARG A 162 -10.29 16.04 10.33
CA ARG A 162 -10.23 15.37 9.02
C ARG A 162 -8.80 14.97 8.66
N TYR A 163 -7.80 15.82 8.91
CA TYR A 163 -6.40 15.50 8.68
C TYR A 163 -5.94 14.35 9.59
N PHE A 164 -6.24 14.45 10.88
CA PHE A 164 -5.93 13.39 11.83
C PHE A 164 -6.50 12.04 11.40
N ARG A 165 -7.80 12.02 11.06
CA ARG A 165 -8.49 10.80 10.63
C ARG A 165 -7.88 10.20 9.37
N GLU A 166 -7.56 11.03 8.38
CA GLU A 166 -6.94 10.58 7.14
C GLU A 166 -5.58 9.90 7.41
N VAL A 167 -4.70 10.58 8.15
CA VAL A 167 -3.37 10.05 8.50
C VAL A 167 -3.51 8.77 9.32
N ARG A 168 -4.37 8.77 10.34
CA ARG A 168 -4.60 7.59 11.18
C ARG A 168 -5.03 6.38 10.36
N CYS A 169 -5.90 6.57 9.38
CA CYS A 169 -6.33 5.46 8.53
C CYS A 169 -5.21 4.98 7.62
N ARG A 170 -4.40 5.88 7.04
CA ARG A 170 -3.22 5.48 6.25
C ARG A 170 -2.25 4.64 7.07
N PHE A 171 -2.06 4.95 8.36
CA PHE A 171 -1.25 4.15 9.28
C PHE A 171 -1.78 2.73 9.53
N ASP A 172 -3.03 2.39 9.18
CA ASP A 172 -3.45 0.97 9.20
C ASP A 172 -2.70 0.13 8.14
N ALA A 173 -2.06 0.75 7.15
CA ALA A 173 -1.20 0.10 6.15
C ALA A 173 0.31 0.33 6.42
N ALA A 174 0.68 0.93 7.56
CA ALA A 174 2.07 1.19 7.92
C ALA A 174 2.64 0.06 8.79
N GLN A 175 3.92 -0.22 8.60
CA GLN A 175 4.73 -1.05 9.49
C GLN A 175 5.21 -0.19 10.68
N SER A 176 5.44 -0.81 11.84
CA SER A 176 5.82 -0.08 13.06
C SER A 176 7.09 0.76 12.90
N TRP A 177 8.11 0.21 12.24
CA TRP A 177 9.38 0.91 11.98
C TRP A 177 9.22 2.12 11.04
N GLU A 178 8.24 2.10 10.14
CA GLU A 178 7.95 3.25 9.27
C GLU A 178 7.38 4.42 10.08
N ILE A 179 6.52 4.14 11.06
CA ILE A 179 5.98 5.14 11.98
C ILE A 179 7.11 5.70 12.86
N GLU A 180 8.04 4.86 13.31
CA GLU A 180 9.25 5.29 14.04
C GLU A 180 10.12 6.22 13.17
N LEU A 181 10.36 5.86 11.91
CA LEU A 181 11.15 6.69 10.99
C LEU A 181 10.47 8.02 10.66
N LEU A 182 9.15 8.04 10.51
CA LEU A 182 8.37 9.27 10.32
C LEU A 182 8.42 10.19 11.55
N ALA A 183 8.57 9.63 12.75
CA ALA A 183 8.72 10.41 13.98
C ALA A 183 10.14 10.97 14.16
N ASP A 184 11.15 10.32 13.56
CA ASP A 184 12.56 10.67 13.68
C ASP A 184 12.87 12.03 13.02
N ASN A 185 13.30 12.99 13.82
CA ASN A 185 13.70 14.32 13.36
C ASN A 185 15.05 14.35 12.65
N ALA A 186 15.88 13.31 12.80
CA ALA A 186 17.15 13.18 12.11
C ALA A 186 17.02 12.52 10.73
N ALA A 187 15.88 11.88 10.42
CA ALA A 187 15.62 11.35 9.09
C ALA A 187 15.44 12.49 8.07
N SER A 188 15.88 12.24 6.84
CA SER A 188 15.86 13.26 5.79
C SER A 188 14.44 13.53 5.30
N ASP A 189 14.19 14.73 4.77
CA ASP A 189 12.90 15.05 4.15
C ASP A 189 12.56 14.09 3.00
N THR A 190 13.56 13.59 2.27
CA THR A 190 13.33 12.60 1.21
C THR A 190 12.87 11.27 1.79
N ASP A 191 13.47 10.82 2.90
CA ASP A 191 13.05 9.58 3.53
C ASP A 191 11.63 9.68 4.09
N HIS A 192 11.26 10.81 4.71
CA HIS A 192 9.87 11.04 5.14
C HIS A 192 8.90 11.01 3.97
N ALA A 193 9.28 11.59 2.83
CA ALA A 193 8.46 11.61 1.62
C ALA A 193 8.29 10.20 1.02
N LEU A 194 9.38 9.42 0.94
CA LEU A 194 9.38 8.05 0.41
C LEU A 194 8.63 7.07 1.31
N VAL A 195 8.80 7.16 2.63
CA VAL A 195 8.02 6.33 3.56
C VAL A 195 6.54 6.69 3.51
N SER A 196 6.22 7.98 3.43
CA SER A 196 4.83 8.41 3.24
C SER A 196 4.26 7.88 1.93
N LEU A 197 5.04 7.88 0.84
CA LEU A 197 4.65 7.31 -0.45
C LEU A 197 4.33 5.83 -0.32
N ALA A 198 5.21 5.01 0.27
CA ALA A 198 4.99 3.58 0.41
C ALA A 198 3.70 3.26 1.20
N ILE A 199 3.48 3.95 2.33
CA ILE A 199 2.25 3.80 3.14
C ILE A 199 1.01 4.19 2.32
N VAL A 200 1.07 5.32 1.61
CA VAL A 200 -0.03 5.81 0.77
C VAL A 200 -0.31 4.84 -0.38
N SER A 201 0.71 4.30 -1.03
CA SER A 201 0.59 3.34 -2.13
C SER A 201 -0.03 2.01 -1.68
N ARG A 202 0.36 1.51 -0.49
CA ARG A 202 -0.29 0.34 0.11
C ARG A 202 -1.75 0.61 0.52
N TYR A 203 -2.03 1.78 1.08
CA TYR A 203 -3.39 2.13 1.53
C TYR A 203 -4.34 2.46 0.36
N TYR A 204 -3.82 3.07 -0.70
CA TYR A 204 -4.52 3.47 -1.92
C TYR A 204 -3.92 2.77 -3.13
N ARG A 205 -4.34 1.51 -3.33
CA ARG A 205 -3.84 0.64 -4.40
C ARG A 205 -3.75 1.27 -5.78
N LEU A 206 -4.72 2.10 -6.18
CA LEU A 206 -4.66 2.81 -7.46
C LEU A 206 -3.34 3.59 -7.64
N ILE A 207 -2.80 4.19 -6.57
CA ILE A 207 -1.49 4.87 -6.58
C ILE A 207 -0.35 3.85 -6.68
N GLY A 208 -0.42 2.76 -5.92
CA GLY A 208 0.59 1.69 -5.95
C GLY A 208 0.68 1.00 -7.31
N ASP A 209 -0.46 0.70 -7.92
CA ASP A 209 -0.56 0.11 -9.24
C ASP A 209 -0.05 1.10 -10.30
N PHE A 210 -0.41 2.39 -10.21
CA PHE A 210 0.15 3.43 -11.10
C PHE A 210 1.69 3.53 -11.02
N LEU A 211 2.25 3.48 -9.80
CA LEU A 211 3.70 3.49 -9.61
C LEU A 211 4.36 2.26 -10.25
N THR A 212 3.75 1.10 -10.05
CA THR A 212 4.31 -0.20 -10.45
C THR A 212 4.21 -0.42 -11.96
N THR A 213 3.03 -0.19 -12.55
CA THR A 213 2.76 -0.54 -13.95
C THR A 213 3.00 0.60 -14.93
N VAL A 214 3.07 1.86 -14.47
CA VAL A 214 3.26 3.00 -15.37
C VAL A 214 4.56 3.72 -15.07
N VAL A 215 4.75 4.21 -13.84
CA VAL A 215 5.91 5.05 -13.52
C VAL A 215 7.21 4.26 -13.62
N ARG A 216 7.25 3.06 -13.02
CA ARG A 216 8.44 2.21 -13.04
C ARG A 216 8.82 1.79 -14.46
N GLU A 217 7.86 1.31 -15.25
CA GLU A 217 8.09 0.89 -16.64
C GLU A 217 8.63 2.05 -17.48
N ARG A 218 8.02 3.22 -17.38
CA ARG A 218 8.48 4.42 -18.10
C ARG A 218 9.89 4.84 -17.70
N LEU A 219 10.25 4.75 -16.42
CA LEU A 219 11.61 5.03 -15.97
C LEU A 219 12.62 4.02 -16.53
N VAL A 220 12.24 2.74 -16.69
CA VAL A 220 13.07 1.71 -17.33
C VAL A 220 13.26 2.01 -18.82
N GLU A 221 12.22 2.47 -19.50
CA GLU A 221 12.24 2.85 -20.92
C GLU A 221 12.90 4.22 -21.18
N GLY A 222 13.26 4.97 -20.15
CA GLY A 222 13.79 6.34 -20.27
C GLY A 222 12.74 7.38 -20.67
N LEU A 223 11.45 7.06 -20.55
CA LEU A 223 10.33 7.95 -20.83
C LEU A 223 10.00 8.82 -19.62
N ASP A 224 10.76 9.91 -19.44
CA ASP A 224 10.67 10.76 -18.25
C ASP A 224 9.44 11.69 -18.22
N ARG A 225 8.76 11.96 -19.33
CA ARG A 225 7.65 12.93 -19.32
C ARG A 225 6.49 12.46 -18.42
N MET A 226 6.05 13.34 -17.53
CA MET A 226 4.89 13.19 -16.66
C MET A 226 3.88 14.32 -16.89
N ASP A 227 2.60 13.98 -16.98
CA ASP A 227 1.51 14.97 -16.89
C ASP A 227 0.24 14.32 -16.33
N VAL A 228 -0.80 15.13 -16.08
CA VAL A 228 -2.08 14.63 -15.55
C VAL A 228 -2.81 13.72 -16.55
N ALA A 229 -2.53 13.85 -17.86
CA ALA A 229 -3.18 13.02 -18.87
C ALA A 229 -2.70 11.57 -18.75
N LEU A 230 -1.43 11.35 -18.43
CA LEU A 230 -0.90 10.01 -18.15
C LEU A 230 -1.69 9.29 -17.04
N VAL A 231 -2.01 9.99 -15.95
CA VAL A 231 -2.83 9.43 -14.86
C VAL A 231 -4.26 9.14 -15.33
N LYS A 232 -4.85 10.04 -16.14
CA LYS A 232 -6.21 9.86 -16.67
C LYS A 232 -6.30 8.64 -17.60
N THR A 233 -5.30 8.45 -18.47
CA THR A 233 -5.21 7.29 -19.35
C THR A 233 -5.15 5.99 -18.54
N PHE A 234 -4.25 5.93 -17.55
CA PHE A 234 -4.18 4.80 -16.64
C PHE A 234 -5.53 4.52 -15.96
N MET A 235 -6.17 5.54 -15.37
CA MET A 235 -7.47 5.35 -14.71
C MET A 235 -8.55 4.82 -15.66
N ALA A 236 -8.55 5.25 -16.93
CA ALA A 236 -9.48 4.76 -17.94
C ALA A 236 -9.22 3.28 -18.29
N GLU A 237 -7.95 2.87 -18.39
CA GLU A 237 -7.59 1.45 -18.59
C GLU A 237 -8.05 0.59 -17.41
N GLN A 238 -7.89 1.11 -16.18
CA GLN A 238 -8.29 0.42 -14.96
C GLN A 238 -9.81 0.29 -14.79
N GLU A 239 -10.63 1.10 -15.47
CA GLU A 239 -12.10 1.07 -15.37
C GLU A 239 -12.68 -0.31 -15.76
N THR A 240 -12.03 -0.99 -16.72
CA THR A 240 -12.43 -2.32 -17.19
C THR A 240 -12.36 -3.38 -16.09
N ILE A 241 -11.38 -3.25 -15.19
CA ILE A 241 -11.11 -4.20 -14.10
C ILE A 241 -11.77 -3.73 -12.79
N HIS A 242 -11.83 -2.40 -12.59
CA HIS A 242 -12.33 -1.76 -11.38
C HIS A 242 -13.50 -0.82 -11.71
N PRO A 243 -14.74 -1.33 -11.80
CA PRO A 243 -15.90 -0.54 -12.24
C PRO A 243 -16.21 0.67 -11.36
N ALA A 244 -15.77 0.65 -10.09
CA ALA A 244 -15.89 1.79 -9.17
C ALA A 244 -15.22 3.08 -9.68
N ILE A 245 -14.28 2.99 -10.64
CA ILE A 245 -13.73 4.17 -11.33
C ILE A 245 -14.76 4.78 -12.29
N GLY A 246 -15.48 3.95 -13.05
CA GLY A 246 -16.48 4.37 -14.03
C GLY A 246 -17.69 5.05 -13.38
N ASP A 247 -18.05 4.61 -12.18
CA ASP A 247 -19.14 5.18 -11.37
C ASP A 247 -18.85 6.61 -10.86
N LEU A 248 -17.61 7.09 -10.99
CA LEU A 248 -17.23 8.42 -10.51
C LEU A 248 -17.70 9.53 -11.45
N ALA A 249 -18.22 10.60 -10.85
CA ALA A 249 -18.42 11.88 -11.53
C ALA A 249 -17.09 12.38 -12.15
N LEU A 250 -17.19 13.05 -13.30
CA LEU A 250 -16.03 13.55 -14.04
C LEU A 250 -15.12 14.44 -13.16
N SER A 251 -15.71 15.35 -12.39
CA SER A 251 -14.99 16.23 -11.46
C SER A 251 -14.22 15.46 -10.38
N THR A 252 -14.71 14.29 -9.97
CA THR A 252 -14.03 13.44 -8.99
C THR A 252 -12.84 12.74 -9.63
N ARG A 253 -12.98 12.23 -10.86
CA ARG A 253 -11.86 11.63 -11.62
C ARG A 253 -10.74 12.65 -11.85
N GLU A 254 -11.09 13.87 -12.25
CA GLU A 254 -10.12 14.96 -12.42
C GLU A 254 -9.41 15.32 -11.12
N LYS A 255 -10.14 15.33 -10.01
CA LYS A 255 -9.57 15.58 -8.70
C LYS A 255 -8.61 14.47 -8.28
N LEU A 256 -8.97 13.20 -8.48
CA LEU A 256 -8.10 12.06 -8.17
C LEU A 256 -6.81 12.12 -8.98
N ALA A 257 -6.91 12.32 -10.30
CA ALA A 257 -5.73 12.44 -11.16
C ALA A 257 -4.80 13.58 -10.71
N SER A 258 -5.38 14.74 -10.36
CA SER A 258 -4.61 15.86 -9.82
C SER A 258 -3.94 15.54 -8.48
N VAL A 259 -4.59 14.75 -7.62
CA VAL A 259 -4.00 14.32 -6.35
C VAL A 259 -2.88 13.31 -6.57
N VAL A 260 -2.99 12.38 -7.51
CA VAL A 260 -1.90 11.44 -7.84
C VAL A 260 -0.66 12.22 -8.27
N VAL A 261 -0.79 13.18 -9.19
CA VAL A 261 0.34 14.05 -9.59
C VAL A 261 0.95 14.74 -8.38
N ARG A 262 0.11 15.29 -7.50
CA ARG A 262 0.57 15.95 -6.26
C ARG A 262 1.31 14.99 -5.33
N VAL A 263 0.82 13.75 -5.15
CA VAL A 263 1.49 12.71 -4.34
C VAL A 263 2.89 12.44 -4.88
N LEU A 264 3.02 12.29 -6.20
CA LEU A 264 4.33 12.04 -6.84
C LEU A 264 5.27 13.24 -6.74
N THR A 265 4.75 14.46 -6.83
CA THR A 265 5.56 15.67 -6.62
C THR A 265 6.02 15.81 -5.18
N GLU A 266 5.13 15.59 -4.20
CA GLU A 266 5.49 15.60 -2.77
C GLU A 266 6.50 14.49 -2.43
N ALA A 267 6.45 13.35 -3.14
CA ALA A 267 7.41 12.25 -3.03
C ALA A 267 8.74 12.47 -3.76
N ARG A 268 8.92 13.60 -4.47
CA ARG A 268 10.04 13.85 -5.40
C ARG A 268 10.17 12.84 -6.55
N VAL A 269 9.12 12.07 -6.84
CA VAL A 269 9.05 11.18 -8.02
C VAL A 269 8.77 11.99 -9.28
N ALA A 270 8.01 13.08 -9.17
CA ALA A 270 7.72 13.99 -10.27
C ALA A 270 8.29 15.38 -9.96
N VAL A 271 9.28 15.82 -10.74
CA VAL A 271 10.01 17.08 -10.52
C VAL A 271 9.86 18.01 -11.72
N GLY A 272 9.85 19.32 -11.45
CA GLY A 272 9.74 20.36 -12.47
C GLY A 272 8.56 21.29 -12.24
N THR A 273 8.17 22.02 -13.29
CA THR A 273 7.02 22.92 -13.24
C THR A 273 5.75 22.18 -13.64
N ARG A 274 4.58 22.73 -13.31
CA ARG A 274 3.27 22.11 -13.60
C ARG A 274 3.08 21.66 -15.06
N ASN A 275 3.72 22.35 -16.01
CA ASN A 275 3.58 22.08 -17.45
C ASN A 275 4.76 21.26 -18.02
N ALA A 276 5.78 20.97 -17.21
CA ALA A 276 7.00 20.28 -17.62
C ALA A 276 7.50 19.39 -16.47
N LEU A 277 6.63 18.50 -15.98
CA LEU A 277 7.00 17.52 -14.98
C LEU A 277 7.76 16.37 -15.64
N ARG A 278 8.80 15.90 -14.94
CA ARG A 278 9.61 14.74 -15.32
C ARG A 278 9.60 13.74 -14.17
N LEU A 279 9.52 12.46 -14.53
CA LEU A 279 9.72 11.32 -13.65
C LEU A 279 11.20 11.20 -13.36
N GLU A 280 11.53 11.07 -12.09
CA GLU A 280 12.85 10.72 -11.63
C GLU A 280 12.74 9.65 -10.54
N ARG A 281 13.81 8.88 -10.35
CA ARG A 281 13.93 8.02 -9.18
C ARG A 281 14.49 8.86 -8.03
N PRO A 282 13.74 9.05 -6.93
CA PRO A 282 14.25 9.81 -5.80
C PRO A 282 15.45 9.10 -5.17
N SER A 283 16.43 9.87 -4.72
CA SER A 283 17.56 9.32 -3.98
C SER A 283 17.12 8.87 -2.58
N MET A 284 17.43 7.61 -2.24
CA MET A 284 17.14 7.02 -0.94
C MET A 284 18.40 6.99 -0.09
N THR A 285 18.29 7.31 1.20
CA THR A 285 19.44 7.18 2.10
C THR A 285 19.80 5.71 2.33
N PRO A 286 21.08 5.37 2.62
CA PRO A 286 21.47 4.00 2.91
C PRO A 286 20.65 3.36 4.03
N ARG A 287 20.37 4.11 5.10
CA ARG A 287 19.52 3.68 6.22
C ARG A 287 18.13 3.27 5.76
N LEU A 288 17.48 4.09 4.94
CA LEU A 288 16.13 3.77 4.46
C LEU A 288 16.14 2.54 3.55
N ARG A 289 17.17 2.42 2.70
CA ARG A 289 17.36 1.24 1.85
C ARG A 289 17.50 -0.02 2.68
N GLU A 290 18.34 -0.02 3.70
CA GLU A 290 18.53 -1.17 4.61
C GLU A 290 17.23 -1.58 5.30
N LEU A 291 16.43 -0.61 5.77
CA LEU A 291 15.14 -0.90 6.40
C LEU A 291 14.14 -1.56 5.45
N TYR A 292 13.96 -1.04 4.24
CA TYR A 292 13.08 -1.66 3.25
C TYR A 292 13.64 -2.98 2.70
N CYS A 293 14.96 -3.16 2.71
CA CYS A 293 15.58 -4.43 2.37
C CYS A 293 15.29 -5.50 3.43
N ALA A 294 15.35 -5.13 4.72
CA ALA A 294 15.16 -6.05 5.83
C ALA A 294 13.69 -6.34 6.15
N TYR A 295 12.79 -5.36 5.99
CA TYR A 295 11.40 -5.45 6.46
C TYR A 295 10.35 -5.19 5.37
N GLY A 296 10.73 -4.64 4.23
CA GLY A 296 9.82 -4.38 3.10
C GLY A 296 9.50 -5.66 2.33
N ASN A 297 8.38 -5.63 1.60
CA ASN A 297 8.04 -6.67 0.64
C ASN A 297 8.28 -6.19 -0.80
N GLU A 298 8.10 -7.09 -1.77
CA GLU A 298 8.30 -6.80 -3.19
C GLU A 298 7.44 -5.62 -3.69
N ALA A 299 6.19 -5.52 -3.24
CA ALA A 299 5.33 -4.40 -3.63
C ALA A 299 5.87 -3.05 -3.09
N ASP A 300 6.48 -3.03 -1.90
CA ASP A 300 7.14 -1.83 -1.38
C ASP A 300 8.31 -1.40 -2.26
N HIS A 301 9.12 -2.35 -2.73
CA HIS A 301 10.24 -2.06 -3.63
C HIS A 301 9.75 -1.49 -4.97
N HIS A 302 8.65 -2.03 -5.52
CA HIS A 302 8.02 -1.50 -6.73
C HIS A 302 7.42 -0.10 -6.51
N HIS A 303 6.72 0.13 -5.40
CA HIS A 303 6.20 1.45 -5.03
C HIS A 303 7.30 2.50 -4.87
N LEU A 304 8.49 2.08 -4.43
CA LEU A 304 9.68 2.91 -4.29
C LEU A 304 10.56 2.95 -5.55
N LEU A 305 10.07 2.36 -6.65
CA LEU A 305 10.67 2.41 -7.99
C LEU A 305 12.04 1.75 -8.09
N TRP A 306 12.31 0.73 -7.25
CA TRP A 306 13.58 0.00 -7.27
C TRP A 306 13.74 -0.81 -8.56
N THR A 307 14.97 -0.86 -9.05
CA THR A 307 15.35 -1.76 -10.15
C THR A 307 15.47 -3.20 -9.67
N ASP A 308 15.38 -4.15 -10.59
CA ASP A 308 15.64 -5.57 -10.31
C ASP A 308 17.03 -5.79 -9.68
N LYS A 309 18.02 -4.96 -10.06
CA LYS A 309 19.37 -4.98 -9.48
C LYS A 309 19.41 -4.51 -8.03
N GLU A 310 18.58 -3.54 -7.66
CA GLU A 310 18.47 -3.04 -6.28
C GLU A 310 17.66 -3.99 -5.40
N MET A 311 16.71 -4.74 -5.97
CA MET A 311 15.91 -5.74 -5.24
C MET A 311 16.69 -7.05 -4.99
N HIS A 312 17.56 -7.47 -5.91
CA HIS A 312 18.27 -8.74 -5.83
C HIS A 312 18.99 -9.02 -4.49
N PRO A 313 19.71 -8.05 -3.87
CA PRO A 313 20.39 -8.26 -2.59
C PRO A 313 19.44 -8.44 -1.40
N CYS A 314 18.17 -8.03 -1.53
CA CYS A 314 17.19 -8.04 -0.43
C CYS A 314 16.34 -9.31 -0.39
N ILE A 315 16.40 -10.12 -1.45
CA ILE A 315 15.61 -11.36 -1.60
C ILE A 315 16.42 -12.60 -1.14
N GLN A 316 17.69 -12.41 -0.75
CA GLN A 316 18.59 -13.47 -0.27
C GLN A 316 18.50 -13.65 1.25
#